data_AF-A0A7C6YF76-F1
#
_entry.id   AF-A0A7C6YF76-F1
#
_cell.length_a   1.000
_cell.length_b   1.000
_cell.length_c   1.000
_cell.angle_alpha   90.00
_cell.angle_beta   90.00
_cell.angle_gamma   90.00
#
_symmetry.space_group_name_H-M   'P 1'
#
loop_
_entity.id
_entity.type
_entity.pdbx_description
1 polymer ?
#
loop_
_entity_poly.entity_id
_entity_poly.type
_entity_poly.pdbx_seq_one_letter_code
_entity_poly.pdbx_strand_id
1 'polypeptide(L)'
;RFAAVRFGNVLDSRGSVVPLFKKQIARGGPVTVTHPQMTRFFMTISEAVQLVIQAGAMSEGGEIFVLDMGEPVKIVDLARRMIRLAGFEPEKDIKIIYTGIRPGEKLYEEILTAQEGVSATLHQRIFVARPDGINPAALESLLQTVSRPGWVAAPEGVTGLLQTVLPAFRSDRQPEGQVSTRAVER
;
A
#
# COMPACT_ATOMS: atom_id res chain seq x y z
N ARG A 1 -21.80 -1.78 13.48
CA ARG A 1 -21.11 -2.86 12.73
C ARG A 1 -19.92 -2.23 12.03
N PHE A 2 -18.81 -2.95 11.92
CA PHE A 2 -17.58 -2.43 11.31
C PHE A 2 -17.17 -3.33 10.16
N ALA A 3 -16.57 -2.73 9.14
CA ALA A 3 -15.86 -3.43 8.08
C ALA A 3 -14.62 -2.61 7.72
N ALA A 4 -13.62 -3.28 7.18
CA ALA A 4 -12.44 -2.64 6.61
C ALA A 4 -12.40 -2.87 5.10
N VAL A 5 -11.87 -1.92 4.36
CA VAL A 5 -11.60 -2.07 2.92
C VAL A 5 -10.13 -1.76 2.69
N ARG A 6 -9.37 -2.70 2.12
CA ARG A 6 -7.96 -2.56 1.77
C ARG A 6 -7.82 -2.38 0.27
N PHE A 7 -7.02 -1.40 -0.13
CA PHE A 7 -6.71 -1.11 -1.52
C PHE A 7 -5.39 -0.35 -1.61
N GLY A 8 -4.82 -0.31 -2.82
CA GLY A 8 -3.52 0.32 -3.08
C GLY A 8 -3.58 1.84 -3.18
N ASN A 9 -2.66 2.43 -3.94
CA ASN A 9 -2.57 3.88 -4.07
C ASN A 9 -3.74 4.44 -4.88
N VAL A 10 -4.11 5.68 -4.53
CA VAL A 10 -5.10 6.45 -5.26
C VAL A 10 -4.41 7.57 -6.03
N LEU A 11 -4.72 7.67 -7.32
CA LEU A 11 -4.14 8.67 -8.21
C LEU A 11 -4.41 10.09 -7.71
N ASP A 12 -3.38 10.94 -7.79
CA ASP A 12 -3.41 12.36 -7.42
C ASP A 12 -3.84 12.66 -5.97
N SER A 13 -3.72 11.67 -5.08
CA SER A 13 -3.97 11.85 -3.65
C SER A 13 -2.95 12.79 -2.98
N ARG A 14 -3.36 13.46 -1.90
CA ARG A 14 -2.53 14.43 -1.17
C ARG A 14 -1.25 13.76 -0.66
N GLY A 15 -0.09 14.36 -0.99
CA GLY A 15 1.22 13.86 -0.56
C GLY A 15 1.72 12.63 -1.34
N SER A 16 1.00 12.19 -2.38
CA SER A 16 1.43 11.08 -3.22
C SER A 16 2.51 11.49 -4.24
N VAL A 17 3.01 10.48 -4.96
CA VAL A 17 4.07 10.63 -5.96
C VAL A 17 3.67 11.51 -7.14
N VAL A 18 2.39 11.52 -7.54
CA VAL A 18 1.92 12.27 -8.71
C VAL A 18 2.02 13.79 -8.49
N PRO A 19 1.49 14.38 -7.39
CA PRO A 19 1.72 15.78 -7.06
C PRO A 19 3.20 16.16 -6.92
N LEU A 20 4.04 15.24 -6.40
CA LEU A 20 5.48 15.47 -6.31
C LEU A 20 6.11 15.61 -7.70
N PHE A 21 5.81 14.69 -8.62
CA PHE A 21 6.31 14.73 -10.00
C PHE A 21 5.82 15.98 -10.74
N LYS A 22 4.54 16.35 -10.60
CA LYS A 22 4.00 17.61 -11.16
C LYS A 22 4.83 18.81 -10.70
N LYS A 23 5.13 18.91 -9.40
CA LYS A 23 5.95 20.00 -8.83
C LYS A 23 7.39 19.98 -9.33
N GLN A 24 8.00 18.80 -9.44
CA GLN A 24 9.36 18.65 -9.95
C GLN A 24 9.45 19.04 -11.42
N ILE A 25 8.53 18.56 -12.26
CA ILE A 25 8.46 18.89 -13.68
C ILE A 25 8.23 20.40 -13.89
N ALA A 26 7.30 21.01 -13.14
CA ALA A 26 7.05 22.46 -13.23
C ALA A 26 8.26 23.32 -12.85
N ARG A 27 9.23 22.76 -12.10
CA ARG A 27 10.49 23.42 -11.72
C ARG A 27 11.66 23.12 -12.66
N GLY A 28 11.43 22.36 -13.73
CA GLY A 28 12.48 21.92 -14.66
C GLY A 28 13.20 20.62 -14.26
N GLY A 29 12.70 19.91 -13.25
CA GLY A 29 13.29 18.67 -12.75
C GLY A 29 14.47 18.88 -11.79
N PRO A 30 15.24 17.81 -11.50
CA PRO A 30 15.00 16.42 -11.91
C PRO A 30 13.77 15.81 -11.22
N VAL A 31 13.20 14.77 -11.83
CA VAL A 31 12.18 13.94 -11.18
C VAL A 31 12.87 12.86 -10.35
N THR A 32 12.46 12.68 -9.09
CA THR A 32 13.11 11.72 -8.19
C THR A 32 12.28 10.45 -8.05
N VAL A 33 12.84 9.30 -8.40
CA VAL A 33 12.20 7.99 -8.26
C VAL A 33 12.96 7.18 -7.21
N THR A 34 12.27 6.48 -6.31
CA THR A 34 12.94 5.71 -5.26
C THR A 34 13.84 4.61 -5.83
N HIS A 35 13.30 3.76 -6.71
CA HIS A 35 14.01 2.62 -7.29
C HIS A 35 13.48 2.29 -8.70
N PRO A 36 14.33 1.86 -9.65
CA PRO A 36 13.92 1.57 -11.04
C PRO A 36 12.87 0.45 -11.17
N GLN A 37 12.87 -0.50 -10.23
CA GLN A 37 11.93 -1.63 -10.21
C GLN A 37 10.70 -1.39 -9.33
N MET A 38 10.58 -0.22 -8.67
CA MET A 38 9.47 0.03 -7.75
C MET A 38 8.14 0.07 -8.50
N THR A 39 7.16 -0.69 -7.99
CA THR A 39 5.80 -0.74 -8.53
C THR A 39 4.77 -0.43 -7.48
N ARG A 40 3.65 0.14 -7.90
CA ARG A 40 2.49 0.40 -7.05
C ARG A 40 1.21 0.14 -7.83
N PHE A 41 0.19 -0.31 -7.12
CA PHE A 41 -1.16 -0.40 -7.65
C PHE A 41 -1.82 0.97 -7.61
N PHE A 42 -2.56 1.32 -8.66
CA PHE A 42 -3.25 2.60 -8.74
C PHE A 42 -4.71 2.41 -9.15
N MET A 43 -5.56 3.23 -8.55
CA MET A 43 -6.96 3.37 -8.92
C MET A 43 -7.34 4.85 -8.87
N THR A 44 -8.37 5.26 -9.60
CA THR A 44 -8.91 6.62 -9.46
C THR A 44 -9.67 6.78 -8.15
N ILE A 45 -9.83 8.02 -7.69
CA ILE A 45 -10.62 8.32 -6.49
C ILE A 45 -12.06 7.83 -6.65
N SER A 46 -12.68 8.10 -7.81
CA SER A 46 -14.07 7.74 -8.09
C SER A 46 -14.31 6.24 -8.04
N GLU A 47 -13.42 5.45 -8.65
CA GLU A 47 -13.49 3.99 -8.59
C GLU A 47 -13.33 3.48 -7.15
N ALA A 48 -12.35 3.99 -6.40
CA ALA A 48 -12.10 3.56 -5.03
C ALA A 48 -13.31 3.84 -4.13
N VAL A 49 -13.87 5.05 -4.21
CA VAL A 49 -15.06 5.44 -3.44
C VAL A 49 -16.26 4.57 -3.81
N GLN A 50 -16.49 4.33 -5.10
CA GLN A 50 -17.61 3.49 -5.56
C GLN A 50 -17.50 2.06 -5.00
N LEU A 51 -16.32 1.45 -5.08
CA LEU A 51 -16.10 0.09 -4.58
C LEU A 51 -16.20 0.02 -3.05
N VAL A 52 -15.73 1.04 -2.33
CA VAL A 52 -15.87 1.12 -0.86
C VAL A 52 -17.33 1.21 -0.44
N ILE A 53 -18.15 2.01 -1.12
CA ILE A 53 -19.59 2.13 -0.83
C ILE A 53 -20.29 0.78 -1.08
N GLN A 54 -19.96 0.11 -2.18
CA GLN A 54 -20.52 -1.20 -2.50
C GLN A 54 -20.10 -2.27 -1.47
N ALA A 55 -18.82 -2.30 -1.07
CA ALA A 55 -18.34 -3.18 -0.02
C ALA A 55 -19.08 -2.94 1.31
N GLY A 56 -19.31 -1.68 1.66
CA GLY A 56 -20.10 -1.31 2.84
C GLY A 56 -21.55 -1.79 2.77
N ALA A 57 -22.17 -1.74 1.58
CA ALA A 57 -23.52 -2.28 1.37
C ALA A 57 -23.60 -3.81 1.46
N MET A 58 -22.49 -4.51 1.23
CA MET A 58 -22.38 -5.97 1.30
C MET A 58 -21.96 -6.49 2.69
N SER A 59 -21.56 -5.62 3.60
CA SER A 59 -21.04 -6.02 4.92
C SER A 59 -22.15 -6.48 5.86
N GLU A 60 -21.95 -7.64 6.46
CA GLU A 60 -22.77 -8.16 7.56
C GLU A 60 -22.11 -7.87 8.92
N GLY A 61 -20.78 -7.68 8.93
CA GLY A 61 -19.98 -7.17 10.04
C GLY A 61 -18.70 -8.00 10.25
N GLY A 62 -17.57 -7.31 10.39
CA GLY A 62 -16.26 -7.91 10.66
C GLY A 62 -15.47 -8.28 9.41
N GLU A 63 -16.01 -8.05 8.21
CA GLU A 63 -15.33 -8.34 6.96
C GLU A 63 -14.17 -7.38 6.72
N ILE A 64 -13.12 -7.93 6.11
CA ILE A 64 -12.02 -7.17 5.54
C ILE A 64 -12.11 -7.35 4.04
N PHE A 65 -12.66 -6.36 3.36
CA PHE A 65 -12.74 -6.35 1.92
C PHE A 65 -11.41 -5.97 1.30
N VAL A 66 -11.13 -6.53 0.14
CA VAL A 66 -9.92 -6.28 -0.65
C VAL A 66 -10.34 -5.98 -2.08
N LEU A 67 -9.86 -4.87 -2.62
CA LEU A 67 -10.24 -4.44 -3.96
C LEU A 67 -9.28 -4.98 -5.02
N ASP A 68 -9.84 -5.36 -6.17
CA ASP A 68 -9.05 -5.62 -7.37
C ASP A 68 -8.51 -4.30 -7.94
N MET A 69 -7.19 -4.17 -7.87
CA MET A 69 -6.47 -2.99 -8.33
C MET A 69 -5.96 -3.10 -9.77
N GLY A 70 -6.18 -4.23 -10.45
CA GLY A 70 -5.61 -4.51 -11.76
C GLY A 70 -4.07 -4.66 -11.70
N GLU A 71 -3.39 -4.28 -12.78
CA GLU A 71 -1.95 -4.48 -12.91
C GLU A 71 -1.11 -3.41 -12.20
N PRO A 72 0.00 -3.79 -11.53
CA PRO A 72 0.88 -2.84 -10.88
C PRO A 72 1.65 -1.99 -11.90
N VAL A 73 1.83 -0.71 -11.58
CA VAL A 73 2.53 0.25 -12.45
C VAL A 73 3.91 0.56 -11.90
N LYS A 74 4.93 0.48 -12.76
CA LYS A 74 6.29 0.95 -12.42
C LYS A 74 6.31 2.46 -12.23
N ILE A 75 6.85 2.91 -11.10
CA ILE A 75 6.92 4.34 -10.75
C ILE A 75 7.80 5.12 -11.75
N VAL A 76 8.86 4.51 -12.27
CA VAL A 76 9.70 5.13 -13.30
C VAL A 76 8.92 5.36 -14.61
N ASP A 77 8.02 4.44 -14.99
CA ASP A 77 7.23 4.58 -16.21
C ASP A 77 6.10 5.60 -16.04
N LEU A 78 5.59 5.75 -14.81
CA LEU A 78 4.71 6.86 -14.46
C LEU A 78 5.45 8.20 -14.59
N ALA A 79 6.66 8.33 -14.04
CA ALA A 79 7.48 9.54 -14.16
C ALA A 79 7.73 9.93 -15.62
N ARG A 80 8.18 8.98 -16.46
CA ARG A 80 8.43 9.20 -17.89
C ARG A 80 7.16 9.65 -18.63
N ARG A 81 6.01 9.04 -18.34
CA ARG A 81 4.73 9.44 -18.94
C ARG A 81 4.35 10.86 -18.56
N MET A 82 4.50 11.23 -17.29
CA MET A 82 4.19 12.58 -16.83
C MET A 82 5.09 13.65 -17.45
N ILE A 83 6.39 13.38 -17.61
CA ILE A 83 7.33 14.27 -18.30
C ILE A 83 6.87 14.51 -19.75
N ARG A 84 6.52 13.43 -20.48
CA ARG A 84 6.02 13.53 -21.87
C ARG A 84 4.71 14.31 -21.98
N LEU A 85 3.77 14.06 -21.07
CA LEU A 85 2.48 14.78 -21.04
C LEU A 85 2.65 16.27 -20.75
N ALA A 86 3.75 16.67 -20.11
CA ALA A 86 4.10 18.08 -19.90
C ALA A 86 4.85 18.71 -21.10
N GLY A 87 5.05 17.97 -22.19
CA GLY A 87 5.71 18.46 -23.42
C GLY A 87 7.23 18.31 -23.44
N PHE A 88 7.82 17.55 -22.51
CA PHE A 88 9.28 17.37 -22.38
C PHE A 88 9.71 15.95 -22.75
N GLU A 89 10.95 15.79 -23.20
CA GLU A 89 11.59 14.51 -23.47
C GLU A 89 12.33 13.97 -22.22
N PRO A 90 11.93 12.82 -21.66
CA PRO A 90 12.61 12.22 -20.51
C PRO A 90 14.08 11.93 -20.80
N GLU A 91 14.95 12.13 -19.82
CA GLU A 91 16.42 11.98 -19.91
C GLU A 91 17.15 12.97 -20.81
N LYS A 92 16.44 13.82 -21.56
CA LYS A 92 17.02 14.89 -22.36
C LYS A 92 16.70 16.25 -21.77
N ASP A 93 15.42 16.57 -21.63
CA ASP A 93 14.95 17.84 -21.07
C ASP A 93 14.82 17.74 -19.55
N ILE A 94 14.32 16.60 -19.04
CA ILE A 94 14.15 16.35 -17.60
C ILE A 94 14.74 14.98 -17.23
N LYS A 95 15.75 15.00 -16.36
CA LYS A 95 16.42 13.79 -15.82
C LYS A 95 15.56 13.10 -14.76
N ILE A 96 15.68 11.77 -14.69
CA ILE A 96 15.16 10.97 -13.58
C ILE A 96 16.33 10.54 -12.69
N ILE A 97 16.26 10.85 -11.40
CA ILE A 97 17.30 10.48 -10.42
C ILE A 97 16.74 9.44 -9.45
N TYR A 98 17.53 8.39 -9.20
CA TYR A 98 17.18 7.37 -8.21
C TYR A 98 17.69 7.75 -6.83
N THR A 99 16.79 7.78 -5.83
CA THR A 99 17.13 8.22 -4.46
C THR A 99 17.42 7.08 -3.49
N GLY A 100 17.19 5.83 -3.90
CA GLY A 100 17.32 4.67 -3.02
C GLY A 100 16.08 4.43 -2.16
N ILE A 101 15.94 3.19 -1.69
CA ILE A 101 14.83 2.72 -0.87
C ILE A 101 15.02 3.20 0.57
N ARG A 102 13.98 3.77 1.18
CA ARG A 102 14.01 4.20 2.59
C ARG A 102 13.71 3.03 3.53
N PRO A 103 14.17 3.06 4.80
CA PRO A 103 13.85 2.02 5.78
C PRO A 103 12.33 1.78 5.86
N GLY A 104 11.93 0.50 5.78
CA GLY A 104 10.53 0.08 5.80
C GLY A 104 9.77 0.21 4.46
N GLU A 105 10.35 0.80 3.41
CA GLU A 105 9.69 0.86 2.10
C GLU A 105 9.75 -0.48 1.36
N LYS A 106 8.60 -0.92 0.86
CA LYS A 106 8.53 -2.09 -0.02
C LYS A 106 8.84 -1.72 -1.47
N LEU A 107 9.62 -2.56 -2.14
CA LEU A 107 9.88 -2.44 -3.57
C LEU A 107 8.60 -2.75 -4.40
N TYR A 108 7.85 -3.75 -3.98
CA TYR A 108 6.59 -4.18 -4.57
C TYR A 108 5.46 -4.06 -3.54
N GLU A 109 4.32 -3.51 -3.96
CA GLU A 109 3.14 -3.40 -3.11
C GLU A 109 2.46 -4.77 -2.98
N GLU A 110 1.97 -5.09 -1.79
CA GLU A 110 1.23 -6.33 -1.51
C GLU A 110 -0.17 -5.93 -1.03
N ILE A 111 -1.20 -6.28 -1.81
CA ILE A 111 -2.61 -6.02 -1.44
C ILE A 111 -3.14 -7.10 -0.47
N LEU A 112 -2.56 -8.31 -0.55
CA LEU A 112 -2.81 -9.46 0.30
C LEU A 112 -1.48 -10.02 0.78
N THR A 113 -1.45 -10.51 2.01
CA THR A 113 -0.29 -11.27 2.51
C THR A 113 -0.39 -12.73 2.05
N ALA A 114 0.75 -13.42 1.92
CA ALA A 114 0.80 -14.82 1.47
C ALA A 114 0.03 -15.81 2.37
N GLN A 115 -0.29 -15.41 3.60
CA GLN A 115 -1.02 -16.21 4.59
C GLN A 115 -2.53 -15.98 4.53
N GLU A 116 -2.98 -14.88 3.92
CA GLU A 116 -4.39 -14.51 3.87
C GLU A 116 -5.10 -15.25 2.73
N GLY A 117 -6.09 -16.06 3.09
CA GLY A 117 -7.05 -16.59 2.12
C GLY A 117 -8.01 -15.49 1.63
N VAL A 118 -8.50 -15.63 0.41
CA VAL A 118 -9.55 -14.75 -0.13
C VAL A 118 -10.76 -15.55 -0.61
N SER A 119 -11.94 -14.96 -0.46
CA SER A 119 -13.19 -15.45 -1.02
C SER A 119 -13.78 -14.40 -1.95
N ALA A 120 -14.32 -14.85 -3.08
CA ALA A 120 -15.06 -13.99 -3.99
C ALA A 120 -16.33 -13.44 -3.33
N THR A 121 -16.75 -12.26 -3.75
CA THR A 121 -18.06 -11.70 -3.42
C THR A 121 -18.97 -11.69 -4.66
N LEU A 122 -20.17 -11.14 -4.53
CA LEU A 122 -21.06 -10.89 -5.67
C LEU A 122 -20.50 -9.86 -6.67
N HIS A 123 -19.51 -9.05 -6.26
CA HIS A 123 -18.88 -8.05 -7.10
C HIS A 123 -17.48 -8.53 -7.54
N GLN A 124 -17.23 -8.55 -8.85
CA GLN A 124 -16.01 -9.13 -9.45
C GLN A 124 -14.70 -8.48 -8.99
N ARG A 125 -14.76 -7.21 -8.54
CA ARG A 125 -13.60 -6.44 -8.06
C ARG A 125 -13.52 -6.31 -6.54
N ILE A 126 -14.34 -7.04 -5.79
CA ILE A 126 -14.37 -6.99 -4.32
C ILE A 126 -14.24 -8.42 -3.80
N PHE A 127 -13.24 -8.64 -2.95
CA PHE A 127 -12.97 -9.92 -2.30
C PHE A 127 -13.07 -9.74 -0.78
N VAL A 128 -13.29 -10.84 -0.05
CA VAL A 128 -13.20 -10.86 1.42
C VAL A 128 -11.94 -11.62 1.82
N ALA A 129 -11.04 -10.94 2.53
CA ALA A 129 -9.89 -11.55 3.16
C ALA A 129 -10.29 -12.29 4.43
N ARG A 130 -9.66 -13.44 4.65
CA ARG A 130 -9.77 -14.23 5.87
C ARG A 130 -8.39 -14.21 6.56
N PRO A 131 -8.12 -13.21 7.42
CA PRO A 131 -6.86 -13.18 8.15
C PRO A 131 -6.83 -14.28 9.20
N ASP A 132 -5.61 -14.62 9.62
CA ASP A 132 -5.41 -15.43 10.81
C ASP A 132 -6.01 -14.74 12.04
N GLY A 133 -6.49 -15.56 12.98
CA GLY A 133 -7.02 -15.07 14.24
C GLY A 133 -5.96 -14.33 15.05
N ILE A 134 -6.34 -13.21 15.66
CA ILE A 134 -5.49 -12.48 16.61
C ILE A 134 -5.76 -13.04 18.01
N ASN A 135 -4.72 -13.23 18.82
CA ASN A 135 -4.87 -13.56 20.24
C ASN A 135 -5.42 -12.32 21.00
N PRO A 136 -6.66 -12.35 21.51
CA PRO A 136 -7.27 -11.18 22.15
C PRO A 136 -6.53 -10.73 23.41
N ALA A 137 -5.99 -11.67 24.19
CA ALA A 137 -5.24 -11.35 25.41
C ALA A 137 -3.91 -10.64 25.09
N ALA A 138 -3.24 -11.05 24.01
CA ALA A 138 -2.04 -10.37 23.54
C ALA A 138 -2.34 -8.95 23.06
N LEU A 139 -3.45 -8.76 22.32
CA LEU A 139 -3.90 -7.45 21.87
C LEU A 139 -4.26 -6.54 23.05
N GLU A 140 -5.00 -7.04 24.03
CA GLU A 140 -5.37 -6.27 25.21
C GLU A 140 -4.14 -5.85 26.02
N SER A 141 -3.19 -6.76 26.23
CA SER A 141 -1.91 -6.46 26.89
C SER A 141 -1.10 -5.37 26.16
N LEU A 142 -1.07 -5.43 24.82
CA LEU A 142 -0.45 -4.39 24.00
C LEU A 142 -1.14 -3.05 24.20
N LEU A 143 -2.47 -3.00 24.09
CA LEU A 143 -3.27 -1.77 24.25
C LEU A 143 -3.10 -1.16 25.65
N GLN A 144 -3.08 -1.99 26.69
CA GLN A 144 -2.83 -1.54 28.06
C GLN A 144 -1.43 -0.93 28.19
N THR A 145 -0.42 -1.58 27.60
CA THR A 145 0.96 -1.07 27.63
C THR A 145 1.08 0.31 26.99
N VAL A 146 0.56 0.49 25.77
CA VAL A 146 0.68 1.77 25.03
C VAL A 146 -0.22 2.88 25.61
N SER A 147 -1.27 2.52 26.35
CA SER A 147 -2.19 3.50 26.96
C SER A 147 -1.73 3.98 28.35
N ARG A 148 -0.64 3.43 28.91
CA ARG A 148 -0.13 3.84 30.22
C ARG A 148 0.35 5.30 30.17
N PRO A 149 -0.07 6.16 31.13
CA PRO A 149 0.46 7.51 31.25
C PRO A 149 1.99 7.50 31.35
N GLY A 150 2.65 8.33 30.54
CA GLY A 150 4.11 8.40 30.51
C GLY A 150 4.80 7.30 29.69
N TRP A 151 4.04 6.44 28.98
CA TRP A 151 4.64 5.54 28.01
C TRP A 151 5.32 6.34 26.88
N VAL A 152 6.59 6.02 26.62
CA VAL A 152 7.37 6.60 25.53
C VAL A 152 7.80 5.48 24.60
N ALA A 153 7.51 5.64 23.32
CA ALA A 153 7.92 4.72 22.27
C ALA A 153 9.44 4.73 22.11
N ALA A 154 10.14 3.70 22.61
CA ALA A 154 11.49 3.36 22.16
C ALA A 154 11.38 2.49 20.89
N PRO A 155 12.08 2.81 19.78
CA PRO A 155 11.95 2.08 18.51
C PRO A 155 12.11 0.55 18.62
N GLU A 156 13.06 0.10 19.44
CA GLU A 156 13.35 -1.32 19.70
C GLU A 156 12.21 -1.97 20.50
N GLY A 157 11.62 -1.21 21.44
CA GLY A 157 10.51 -1.65 22.27
C GLY A 157 9.18 -1.74 21.52
N VAL A 158 8.93 -0.84 20.56
CA VAL A 158 7.69 -0.84 19.76
C VAL A 158 7.65 -2.04 18.82
N THR A 159 8.75 -2.35 18.14
CA THR A 159 8.80 -3.49 17.22
C THR A 159 8.55 -4.82 17.95
N GLY A 160 9.22 -5.02 19.09
CA GLY A 160 8.99 -6.20 19.93
C GLY A 160 7.55 -6.29 20.43
N LEU A 161 6.97 -5.16 20.85
CA LEU A 161 5.57 -5.12 21.28
C LEU A 161 4.61 -5.50 20.15
N LEU A 162 4.78 -4.94 18.95
CA LEU A 162 3.96 -5.29 17.78
C LEU A 162 4.09 -6.77 17.42
N GLN A 163 5.28 -7.35 17.53
CA GLN A 163 5.52 -8.77 17.25
C GLN A 163 4.80 -9.73 18.20
N THR A 164 4.42 -9.29 19.41
CA THR A 164 3.60 -10.10 20.33
C THR A 164 2.20 -10.38 19.79
N VAL A 165 1.66 -9.47 18.96
CA VAL A 165 0.32 -9.56 18.36
C VAL A 165 0.41 -9.94 16.88
N LEU A 166 1.48 -9.51 16.21
CA LEU A 166 1.73 -9.73 14.78
C LEU A 166 3.08 -10.44 14.57
N PRO A 167 3.16 -11.76 14.77
CA PRO A 167 4.43 -12.49 14.68
C PRO A 167 5.12 -12.40 13.32
N ALA A 168 4.38 -12.07 12.25
CA ALA A 168 4.90 -11.88 10.89
C ALA A 168 5.43 -10.45 10.62
N PHE A 169 5.27 -9.52 11.57
CA PHE A 169 5.77 -8.15 11.44
C PHE A 169 7.31 -8.12 11.48
N ARG A 170 7.89 -7.35 10.56
CA ARG A 170 9.35 -7.17 10.43
C ARG A 170 9.60 -5.69 10.16
N SER A 171 10.44 -5.04 10.96
CA SER A 171 10.80 -3.63 10.79
C SER A 171 11.77 -3.42 9.63
N ASP A 172 12.70 -4.36 9.44
CA ASP A 172 13.67 -4.37 8.34
C ASP A 172 13.34 -5.49 7.37
N ARG A 173 12.41 -5.26 6.43
CA ARG A 173 12.30 -6.14 5.26
C ARG A 173 13.26 -5.63 4.19
N GLN A 174 14.37 -6.34 3.98
CA GLN A 174 15.07 -6.32 2.70
C GLN A 174 14.10 -6.81 1.59
N PRO A 175 14.27 -6.37 0.33
CA PRO A 175 13.35 -6.72 -0.74
C PRO A 175 13.51 -8.20 -1.11
N GLU A 176 12.82 -9.08 -0.39
CA GLU A 176 12.64 -10.46 -0.81
C GLU A 176 11.65 -10.54 -1.97
N GLY A 177 11.95 -11.46 -2.90
CA GLY A 177 11.42 -11.53 -4.24
C GLY A 177 9.91 -11.79 -4.33
N GLN A 178 9.39 -11.41 -5.51
CA GLN A 178 8.05 -11.67 -6.05
C GLN A 178 7.18 -12.62 -5.22
N VAL A 179 6.29 -12.04 -4.41
CA VAL A 179 5.07 -12.74 -4.00
C VAL A 179 4.17 -12.79 -5.23
N SER A 180 3.87 -14.01 -5.66
CA SER A 180 3.01 -14.30 -6.79
C SER A 180 1.65 -13.64 -6.56
N THR A 181 1.32 -12.64 -7.37
CA THR A 181 -0.05 -12.36 -7.77
C THR A 181 -0.52 -13.57 -8.57
N ARG A 182 -0.88 -14.66 -7.89
CA ARG A 182 -1.91 -15.52 -8.46
C ARG A 182 -3.15 -14.66 -8.46
N ALA A 183 -3.42 -14.11 -9.65
CA ALA A 183 -4.76 -13.75 -10.06
C ALA A 183 -5.69 -14.81 -9.49
N VAL A 184 -6.76 -14.35 -8.85
CA VAL A 184 -7.86 -15.20 -8.43
C VAL A 184 -8.26 -16.03 -9.65
N GLU A 185 -7.76 -17.27 -9.72
CA GLU A 185 -8.12 -18.19 -10.77
C GLU A 185 -9.62 -18.48 -10.60
N ARG A 186 -10.30 -18.44 -11.75
CA ARG A 186 -11.75 -18.52 -11.90
C ARG A 186 -12.34 -19.80 -11.31
#